data_AF-A0A497QFH1-F1
#
_entry.id   AF-A0A497QFH1-F1
#
_cell.length_a   1.000
_cell.length_b   1.000
_cell.length_c   1.000
_cell.angle_alpha   90.00
_cell.angle_beta   90.00
_cell.angle_gamma   90.00
#
_symmetry.space_group_name_H-M   'P 1'
#
loop_
_entity.id
_entity.type
_entity.pdbx_description
1 polymer ?
#
loop_
_entity_poly.entity_id
_entity_poly.type
_entity_poly.pdbx_seq_one_letter_code
_entity_poly.pdbx_strand_id
1 'polypeptide(L)'
;SRKGILVGKTTGRIIRPGDFVRAKIVAVSLSQASKTGKFALTMRHPYLGKLDWINEEIERKYHPEKFEKKKQKKRATKKSKSKGG
;
A
#
# COMPACT_ATOMS: atom_id res chain seq x y z
N SER A 1 -9.38 13.59 14.63
CA SER A 1 -7.98 13.95 14.31
C SER A 1 -7.41 12.97 13.30
N ARG A 2 -7.24 13.34 12.01
CA ARG A 2 -6.75 12.43 10.94
C ARG A 2 -5.22 12.24 10.98
N LYS A 3 -4.62 12.13 12.16
CA LYS A 3 -3.17 12.02 12.35
C LYS A 3 -2.68 10.67 11.84
N GLY A 4 -1.58 10.66 11.09
CA GLY A 4 -0.91 9.43 10.65
C GLY A 4 -1.38 8.82 9.32
N ILE A 5 -2.24 9.50 8.56
CA ILE A 5 -2.62 9.05 7.21
C ILE A 5 -1.68 9.67 6.17
N LEU A 6 -1.05 8.84 5.35
CA LEU A 6 -0.25 9.26 4.20
C LEU A 6 -1.09 9.14 2.93
N VAL A 7 -1.20 10.24 2.18
CA VAL A 7 -1.95 10.30 0.93
C VAL A 7 -1.02 10.69 -0.22
N GLY A 8 -0.91 9.82 -1.22
CA GLY A 8 -0.21 10.12 -2.47
C GLY A 8 -1.07 11.01 -3.36
N LYS A 9 -0.65 12.26 -3.57
CA LYS A 9 -1.39 13.24 -4.39
C LYS A 9 -1.63 12.76 -5.83
N THR A 10 -0.61 12.17 -6.47
CA THR A 10 -0.67 11.74 -7.87
C THR A 10 -1.27 10.35 -8.07
N THR A 11 -1.02 9.42 -7.14
CA THR A 11 -1.46 8.02 -7.28
C THR A 11 -2.79 7.73 -6.59
N GLY A 12 -3.28 8.63 -5.74
CA GLY A 12 -4.46 8.41 -4.90
C GLY A 12 -4.30 7.28 -3.87
N ARG A 13 -3.06 6.77 -3.70
CA ARG A 13 -2.73 5.71 -2.76
C ARG A 13 -2.75 6.23 -1.34
N ILE A 14 -3.38 5.49 -0.43
CA ILE A 14 -3.55 5.88 0.97
C ILE A 14 -2.97 4.79 1.87
N ILE A 15 -2.14 5.20 2.84
CA ILE A 15 -1.67 4.35 3.94
C ILE A 15 -2.22 4.91 5.24
N ARG A 16 -2.79 4.04 6.06
CA ARG A 16 -3.38 4.38 7.37
C ARG A 16 -2.68 3.60 8.48
N PRO A 17 -2.75 4.07 9.74
CA PRO A 17 -2.37 3.26 10.88
C PRO A 17 -3.13 1.93 10.87
N GLY A 18 -2.43 0.81 11.06
CA GLY A 18 -2.99 -0.55 10.99
C GLY A 18 -2.86 -1.24 9.63
N ASP A 19 -2.44 -0.52 8.58
CA ASP A 19 -2.17 -1.15 7.28
C ASP A 19 -0.88 -1.98 7.32
N PHE A 20 -0.93 -3.19 6.77
CA PHE A 20 0.25 -4.02 6.56
C PHE A 20 1.02 -3.59 5.31
N VAL A 21 2.31 -3.33 5.49
CA VAL A 21 3.21 -2.87 4.43
C VAL A 21 4.47 -3.71 4.38
N ARG A 22 5.06 -3.83 3.18
CA ARG A 22 6.41 -4.33 2.96
C ARG A 22 7.32 -3.14 2.66
N ALA A 23 8.40 -3.00 3.43
CA ALA A 23 9.36 -1.91 3.29
C ALA A 23 10.80 -2.44 3.33
N LYS A 24 11.74 -1.65 2.78
CA LYS A 24 13.18 -1.91 2.86
C LYS A 24 13.80 -1.02 3.93
N ILE A 25 14.66 -1.59 4.76
CA ILE A 25 15.48 -0.84 5.71
C ILE A 25 16.59 -0.11 4.94
N VAL A 26 16.72 1.20 5.17
CA VAL A 26 17.73 2.05 4.53
C VAL A 26 18.84 2.41 5.50
N ALA A 27 18.49 2.67 6.76
CA ALA A 27 19.45 2.94 7.81
C ALA A 27 18.96 2.38 9.14
N VAL A 28 19.92 1.99 9.97
CA VAL A 28 19.70 1.48 11.31
C VAL A 28 20.63 2.25 12.24
N SER A 29 20.07 2.76 13.33
CA SER A 29 20.83 3.37 14.42
C SER A 29 20.42 2.68 15.72
N LEU A 30 21.33 1.91 16.29
CA LEU A 30 21.14 1.28 17.60
C LEU A 30 21.92 2.08 18.63
N SER A 31 21.26 2.56 19.67
CA SER A 31 21.94 3.16 20.81
C SER A 31 22.25 2.05 21.81
N GLN A 32 23.51 1.90 22.21
CA GLN A 32 23.90 0.86 23.17
C GLN A 32 23.42 1.17 24.60
N ALA A 33 23.23 2.46 24.91
CA ALA A 33 22.80 2.95 26.21
C ALA A 33 21.29 2.83 26.46
N SER A 34 20.50 2.71 25.39
CA SER A 34 19.04 2.57 25.46
C SER A 34 18.62 1.41 24.58
N LYS A 35 17.83 0.45 25.07
CA LYS A 35 17.30 -0.70 24.27
C LYS A 35 16.39 -0.30 23.09
N THR A 36 16.38 0.97 22.70
CA THR A 36 15.63 1.57 21.61
C THR A 36 16.54 1.85 20.41
N GLY A 37 16.07 1.50 19.22
CA GLY A 37 16.73 1.80 17.95
C GLY A 37 15.86 2.68 17.06
N LYS A 38 16.49 3.45 16.17
CA LYS A 38 15.82 4.19 15.09
C LYS A 38 16.05 3.45 13.78
N PHE A 39 14.96 3.18 13.06
CA PHE A 39 14.99 2.53 11.75
C PHE A 39 14.42 3.48 10.70
N ALA A 40 15.20 3.73 9.65
CA ALA A 40 14.71 4.43 8.47
C ALA A 40 14.26 3.40 7.43
N LEU A 41 13.00 3.51 6.98
CA LEU A 41 12.37 2.59 6.02
C LEU A 41 12.04 3.30 4.70
N THR A 42 12.05 2.57 3.59
CA THR A 42 11.60 3.04 2.27
C THR A 42 10.65 2.06 1.59
N MET A 43 9.74 2.60 0.76
CA MET A 43 8.78 1.86 -0.07
C MET A 43 8.82 2.30 -1.54
N ARG A 44 9.89 2.99 -1.99
CA ARG A 44 9.98 3.57 -3.35
C ARG A 44 10.44 2.59 -4.44
N HIS A 45 10.60 1.31 -4.12
CA HIS A 45 11.00 0.29 -5.08
C HIS A 45 9.81 -0.56 -5.55
N PRO A 46 9.93 -1.25 -6.70
CA PRO A 46 8.97 -2.27 -7.12
C PRO A 46 8.75 -3.31 -6.02
N TYR A 47 7.52 -3.84 -5.93
CA TYR A 47 7.12 -4.87 -4.96
C TYR A 47 7.20 -4.46 -3.47
N LEU A 48 7.34 -3.15 -3.19
CA LEU A 48 7.20 -2.58 -1.85
C LEU A 48 5.94 -1.71 -1.75
N GLY A 49 5.52 -1.43 -0.51
CA GLY A 49 4.30 -0.69 -0.21
C GLY A 49 3.25 -1.56 0.48
N LYS A 50 1.99 -1.14 0.39
CA LYS A 50 0.87 -1.89 0.94
C LYS A 50 0.72 -3.24 0.24
N LEU A 51 0.42 -4.30 1.00
CA LEU A 51 0.28 -5.65 0.47
C LEU A 51 -0.72 -5.72 -0.70
N ASP A 52 -1.83 -4.98 -0.60
CA ASP A 52 -2.83 -4.90 -1.67
C ASP A 52 -2.23 -4.41 -3.00
N TRP A 53 -1.36 -3.40 -2.95
CA TRP A 53 -0.74 -2.84 -4.16
C TRP A 53 0.28 -3.78 -4.77
N ILE A 54 1.02 -4.50 -3.92
CA ILE A 54 2.01 -5.48 -4.36
C ILE A 54 1.29 -6.62 -5.09
N ASN A 55 0.19 -7.13 -4.51
CA ASN A 55 -0.62 -8.17 -5.14
C ASN A 55 -1.22 -7.69 -6.46
N GLU A 56 -1.77 -6.48 -6.50
CA GLU A 56 -2.29 -5.88 -7.73
C GLU A 56 -1.21 -5.70 -8.81
N GLU A 57 0.00 -5.33 -8.43
CA GLU A 57 1.14 -5.15 -9.35
C GLU A 57 1.65 -6.48 -9.91
N ILE A 58 1.76 -7.52 -9.06
CA ILE A 58 2.12 -8.89 -9.48
C ILE A 58 1.04 -9.46 -10.40
N GLU A 59 -0.24 -9.34 -10.02
CA GLU A 59 -1.36 -9.84 -10.82
C GLU A 59 -1.41 -9.12 -12.18
N ARG A 60 -1.18 -7.81 -12.20
CA ARG A 60 -1.08 -7.03 -13.46
C ARG A 60 0.08 -7.48 -14.35
N LYS A 61 1.22 -7.88 -13.77
CA LYS A 61 2.43 -8.24 -14.52
C LYS A 61 2.41 -9.67 -15.06
N TYR A 62 1.94 -10.63 -14.25
CA TYR A 62 2.02 -12.07 -14.58
C TYR A 62 0.67 -12.66 -15.03
N HIS A 63 -0.46 -12.03 -14.69
CA HIS A 63 -1.81 -12.52 -15.00
C HIS A 63 -2.74 -11.37 -15.46
N PRO A 64 -2.41 -10.68 -16.57
CA PRO A 64 -3.13 -9.49 -17.02
C PRO A 64 -4.64 -9.75 -17.27
N GLU A 65 -4.99 -10.95 -17.73
CA GLU A 65 -6.37 -11.38 -17.96
C GLU A 65 -7.20 -11.48 -16.67
N LYS A 66 -6.58 -11.92 -15.57
CA LYS A 66 -7.23 -11.97 -14.25
C LYS A 66 -7.37 -10.57 -13.66
N PHE A 67 -6.35 -9.73 -13.84
CA PHE A 67 -6.34 -8.35 -13.37
C PHE A 67 -7.50 -7.54 -13.98
N GLU A 68 -7.71 -7.62 -15.30
CA GLU A 68 -8.75 -6.85 -15.97
C GLU A 68 -10.16 -7.30 -15.56
N LYS A 69 -10.40 -8.61 -15.41
CA LYS A 69 -11.67 -9.14 -14.88
C LYS A 69 -11.95 -8.65 -13.46
N LYS A 70 -10.94 -8.66 -12.59
CA LYS A 70 -11.05 -8.19 -11.18
C LYS A 70 -11.31 -6.68 -11.11
N LYS A 71 -10.69 -5.90 -11.99
CA LYS A 71 -10.91 -4.45 -12.13
C LYS A 71 -12.32 -4.12 -12.61
N GLN A 72 -12.84 -4.86 -13.60
CA GLN A 72 -14.24 -4.73 -14.07
C GLN A 72 -15.24 -5.06 -12.96
N LYS A 73 -15.01 -6.14 -12.20
CA LYS A 73 -15.87 -6.53 -11.05
C LYS A 73 -15.87 -5.48 -9.92
N LYS A 74 -14.69 -4.91 -9.58
CA LYS A 74 -14.56 -3.80 -8.61
C LYS A 74 -15.29 -2.52 -9.08
N ARG A 75 -15.27 -2.21 -10.39
CA ARG A 75 -16.00 -1.07 -10.96
C ARG A 75 -17.52 -1.27 -10.91
N ALA A 76 -18.01 -2.46 -11.26
CA ALA A 76 -19.44 -2.78 -11.21
C ALA A 76 -20.03 -2.69 -9.79
N THR A 77 -19.31 -3.23 -8.80
CA THR A 77 -19.72 -3.17 -7.37
C THR A 77 -19.66 -1.77 -6.76
N LYS A 78 -18.76 -0.90 -7.21
CA LYS A 78 -18.80 0.53 -6.82
C LYS A 78 -20.01 1.26 -7.41
N LYS A 79 -20.39 0.96 -8.65
CA LYS A 79 -21.50 1.62 -9.37
C LYS A 79 -22.87 1.24 -8.81
N SER A 80 -23.03 0.02 -8.28
CA SER A 80 -24.25 -0.39 -7.59
C SER A 80 -24.38 0.26 -6.21
N LYS A 81 -23.29 0.42 -5.46
CA LYS A 81 -23.29 1.11 -4.15
C LYS A 81 -23.56 2.62 -4.22
N SER A 82 -23.25 3.28 -5.33
CA SER A 82 -23.51 4.73 -5.51
C SER A 82 -24.91 5.06 -6.03
N LYS A 83 -25.72 4.06 -6.39
CA LYS A 83 -27.09 4.23 -6.93
C LYS A 83 -28.20 3.94 -5.91
N GLY A 84 -27.84 3.48 -4.70
CA GLY A 84 -28.77 3.12 -3.63
C GLY A 84 -28.59 3.93 -2.34
N GLY A 85 -28.05 5.15 -2.44
CA GLY A 85 -27.90 6.09 -1.33
C GLY A 85 -28.40 7.46 -1.73
#